data_AF-A0A847NVX5-F1
#
_entry.id   AF-A0A847NVX5-F1
#
_cell.length_a   1.000
_cell.length_b   1.000
_cell.length_c   1.000
_cell.angle_alpha   90.00
_cell.angle_beta   90.00
_cell.angle_gamma   90.00
#
_symmetry.space_group_name_H-M   'P 1'
#
loop_
_entity.id
_entity.type
_entity.pdbx_description
1 polymer ?
#
loop_
_entity_poly.entity_id
_entity_poly.type
_entity_poly.pdbx_seq_one_letter_code
_entity_poly.pdbx_strand_id
1 'polypeptide(L)'
;MDTNDLSDQAYELIWQAAKIDDTLKSILGSTCSECENEDEYLKTVMEIIEEIEEETNDYLEEWGLEEMFTVGQYRKHLKKLKLQVKEVIDAQR
;
A
#
# COMPACT_ATOMS: atom_id res chain seq x y z
N MET A 1 16.40 -1.45 2.08
CA MET A 1 16.23 -0.44 3.16
C MET A 1 15.46 -1.12 4.30
N ASP A 2 15.31 -0.57 5.51
CA ASP A 2 14.30 -1.07 6.47
C ASP A 2 13.25 0.01 6.73
N THR A 3 12.12 -0.35 7.30
CA THR A 3 11.04 0.56 7.69
C THR A 3 11.50 1.71 8.60
N ASN A 4 12.61 1.55 9.32
CA ASN A 4 13.23 2.60 10.16
C ASN A 4 13.95 3.69 9.35
N ASP A 5 14.26 3.44 8.07
CA ASP A 5 14.90 4.41 7.19
C ASP A 5 13.86 5.30 6.45
N LEU A 6 12.57 4.99 6.58
CA LEU A 6 11.48 5.78 6.03
C LEU A 6 11.30 7.09 6.83
N SER A 7 10.91 8.14 6.13
CA SER A 7 10.32 9.32 6.73
C SER A 7 9.02 8.98 7.46
N ASP A 8 8.66 9.77 8.47
CA ASP A 8 7.42 9.59 9.22
C ASP A 8 6.19 9.54 8.30
N GLN A 9 6.21 10.29 7.20
CA GLN A 9 5.12 10.34 6.21
C GLN A 9 5.02 9.05 5.39
N ALA A 10 6.15 8.50 4.94
CA ALA A 10 6.16 7.24 4.21
C ALA A 10 5.86 6.05 5.13
N TYR A 11 6.33 6.08 6.37
CA TYR A 11 6.02 5.07 7.38
C TYR A 11 4.54 5.04 7.75
N GLU A 12 3.87 6.21 7.83
CA GLU A 12 2.43 6.30 8.08
C GLU A 12 1.60 5.57 7.01
N LEU A 13 2.09 5.43 5.77
CA LEU A 13 1.38 4.67 4.73
C LEU A 13 1.19 3.20 5.11
N ILE A 14 2.16 2.59 5.80
CA ILE A 14 2.05 1.21 6.31
C ILE A 14 0.93 1.14 7.36
N TRP A 15 0.78 2.17 8.19
CA TRP A 15 -0.32 2.26 9.16
C TRP A 15 -1.68 2.53 8.51
N GLN A 16 -1.71 3.28 7.41
CA GLN A 16 -2.94 3.47 6.64
C GLN A 16 -3.37 2.17 5.96
N ALA A 17 -2.43 1.39 5.43
CA ALA A 17 -2.69 0.04 4.94
C ALA A 17 -3.23 -0.89 6.05
N ALA A 18 -2.65 -0.83 7.25
CA ALA A 18 -3.13 -1.60 8.41
C ALA A 18 -4.58 -1.29 8.83
N LYS A 19 -5.10 -0.11 8.48
CA LYS A 19 -6.51 0.24 8.73
C LYS A 19 -7.47 -0.37 7.70
N ILE A 20 -6.93 -0.85 6.58
CA ILE A 20 -7.67 -1.60 5.55
C ILE A 20 -7.64 -3.07 5.97
N ASP A 21 -6.46 -3.67 6.00
CA ASP A 21 -6.23 -5.04 6.45
C ASP A 21 -4.74 -5.31 6.75
N ASP A 22 -4.47 -6.39 7.48
CA ASP A 22 -3.11 -6.75 7.90
C ASP A 22 -2.25 -7.35 6.77
N THR A 23 -2.87 -7.88 5.72
CA THR A 23 -2.14 -8.42 4.55
C THR A 23 -1.51 -7.28 3.76
N LEU A 24 -2.28 -6.24 3.43
CA LEU A 24 -1.77 -5.07 2.74
C LEU A 24 -0.67 -4.36 3.55
N LYS A 25 -0.86 -4.24 4.87
CA LYS A 25 0.20 -3.75 5.77
C LYS A 25 1.49 -4.55 5.62
N SER A 26 1.37 -5.87 5.62
CA SER A 26 2.53 -6.77 5.56
C SER A 26 3.25 -6.64 4.22
N ILE A 27 2.50 -6.59 3.11
CA ILE A 27 3.04 -6.37 1.76
C ILE A 27 3.84 -5.06 1.73
N LEU A 28 3.24 -3.93 2.11
CA LEU A 28 3.92 -2.63 2.07
C LEU A 28 5.15 -2.61 2.98
N GLY A 29 5.04 -3.17 4.19
CA GLY A 29 6.18 -3.26 5.12
C GLY A 29 7.34 -4.09 4.58
N SER A 30 7.06 -5.23 3.92
CA SER A 30 8.10 -6.08 3.33
C SER A 30 8.80 -5.42 2.14
N THR A 31 8.07 -4.64 1.34
CA THR A 31 8.62 -3.93 0.17
C THR A 31 9.76 -2.98 0.54
N CYS A 32 9.79 -2.42 1.76
CA CYS A 32 10.91 -1.60 2.22
C CYS A 32 12.27 -2.32 2.11
N SER A 33 12.29 -3.64 2.37
CA SER A 33 13.52 -4.44 2.31
C SER A 33 14.03 -4.64 0.89
N GLU A 34 13.15 -4.52 -0.10
CA GLU A 34 13.44 -4.76 -1.52
C GLU A 34 13.87 -3.47 -2.25
N CYS A 35 13.62 -2.30 -1.67
CA CYS A 35 13.98 -1.01 -2.25
C CYS A 35 15.30 -0.46 -1.68
N GLU A 36 16.06 0.24 -2.51
CA GLU A 36 17.31 0.90 -2.12
C GLU A 36 17.07 2.17 -1.30
N ASN A 37 15.98 2.90 -1.58
CA ASN A 37 15.65 4.19 -0.98
C ASN A 37 14.13 4.46 -0.94
N GLU A 38 13.73 5.55 -0.27
CA GLU A 38 12.33 5.95 -0.09
C GLU A 38 11.61 6.29 -1.41
N ASP A 39 12.29 6.94 -2.37
CA ASP A 39 11.68 7.27 -3.67
C ASP A 39 11.33 6.01 -4.46
N GLU A 40 12.21 5.01 -4.43
CA GLU A 40 11.95 3.70 -5.03
C GLU A 40 10.81 3.00 -4.30
N TYR A 41 10.84 2.97 -2.97
CA TYR A 41 9.76 2.41 -2.15
C TYR A 41 8.39 3.01 -2.50
N LEU A 42 8.26 4.33 -2.55
CA LEU A 42 6.98 4.99 -2.84
C LEU A 42 6.46 4.69 -4.25
N LYS A 43 7.37 4.54 -5.23
CA LYS A 43 7.00 4.11 -6.59
C LYS A 43 6.50 2.65 -6.59
N THR A 44 7.24 1.75 -5.95
CA THR A 44 6.84 0.34 -5.87
C THR A 44 5.52 0.17 -5.11
N VAL A 45 5.30 0.93 -4.03
CA VAL A 45 4.00 0.95 -3.33
C VAL A 45 2.86 1.41 -4.25
N MET A 46 3.10 2.43 -5.08
CA MET A 46 2.11 2.89 -6.06
C MET A 46 1.76 1.79 -7.06
N GLU A 47 2.77 1.10 -7.59
CA GLU A 47 2.61 -0.01 -8.54
C GLU A 47 1.84 -1.18 -7.92
N ILE A 48 2.18 -1.58 -6.68
CA ILE A 48 1.46 -2.62 -5.93
C ILE A 48 -0.02 -2.25 -5.75
N ILE A 49 -0.31 -1.02 -5.35
CA ILE A 49 -1.70 -0.58 -5.16
C ILE A 49 -2.47 -0.60 -6.49
N GLU A 50 -1.83 -0.23 -7.59
CA GLU A 50 -2.41 -0.29 -8.94
C GLU A 50 -2.71 -1.73 -9.36
N GLU A 51 -1.76 -2.65 -9.18
CA GLU A 51 -1.94 -4.06 -9.49
C GLU A 51 -3.10 -4.68 -8.69
N ILE A 52 -3.17 -4.41 -7.39
CA ILE A 52 -4.28 -4.87 -6.54
C ILE A 52 -5.61 -4.20 -6.93
N GLU A 53 -5.60 -2.94 -7.38
CA GLU A 53 -6.83 -2.28 -7.86
C GLU A 53 -7.35 -2.95 -9.15
N GLU A 54 -6.46 -3.32 -10.07
CA GLU A 54 -6.79 -4.01 -11.31
C GLU A 54 -7.36 -5.41 -11.01
N GLU A 55 -6.64 -6.18 -10.20
CA GLU A 55 -6.95 -7.59 -9.87
C GLU A 55 -7.62 -7.76 -8.49
N THR A 56 -8.43 -6.78 -8.07
CA THR A 56 -8.99 -6.76 -6.71
C THR A 56 -9.78 -8.02 -6.35
N ASN A 57 -10.52 -8.59 -7.30
CA ASN A 57 -11.29 -9.80 -7.02
C ASN A 57 -10.37 -10.96 -6.65
N ASP A 58 -9.32 -11.16 -7.42
CA ASP A 58 -8.37 -12.27 -7.27
C ASP A 58 -7.53 -12.07 -6.01
N TYR A 59 -7.13 -10.82 -5.72
CA TYR A 59 -6.48 -10.48 -4.44
C TYR A 59 -7.37 -10.81 -3.23
N LEU A 60 -8.65 -10.45 -3.27
CA LEU A 60 -9.54 -10.74 -2.15
C LEU A 60 -9.68 -12.25 -1.93
N GLU A 61 -9.87 -13.02 -3.00
CA GLU A 61 -9.98 -14.49 -2.94
C GLU A 61 -8.68 -15.16 -2.48
N GLU A 62 -7.53 -14.74 -3.00
CA GLU A 62 -6.22 -15.29 -2.64
C GLU A 62 -5.92 -15.14 -1.14
N TRP A 63 -6.31 -13.99 -0.57
CA TRP A 63 -6.04 -13.66 0.83
C TRP A 63 -7.22 -13.93 1.77
N GLY A 64 -8.33 -14.51 1.28
CA GLY A 64 -9.50 -14.85 2.09
C GLY A 64 -10.23 -13.63 2.68
N LEU A 65 -10.23 -12.52 1.93
CA LEU A 65 -10.77 -11.22 2.35
C LEU A 65 -12.20 -10.98 1.81
N GLU A 66 -12.73 -11.88 0.97
CA GLU A 66 -14.03 -11.75 0.32
C GLU A 66 -15.23 -11.73 1.29
N GLU A 67 -15.07 -12.31 2.49
CA GLU A 67 -16.07 -12.27 3.57
C GLU A 67 -16.07 -10.91 4.30
N MET A 68 -14.98 -10.14 4.21
CA MET A 68 -14.83 -8.84 4.88
C MET A 68 -15.10 -7.67 3.94
N PHE A 69 -14.75 -7.82 2.66
CA PHE A 69 -14.81 -6.75 1.68
C PHE A 69 -15.47 -7.20 0.39
N THR A 70 -16.33 -6.34 -0.14
CA THR A 70 -16.66 -6.38 -1.57
C THR A 70 -15.55 -5.72 -2.39
N VAL A 71 -15.39 -6.16 -3.65
CA VAL A 71 -14.47 -5.53 -4.63
C VAL A 71 -14.63 -4.01 -4.68
N GLY A 72 -15.88 -3.52 -4.68
CA GLY A 72 -16.16 -2.09 -4.75
C GLY A 72 -15.79 -1.31 -3.48
N GLN A 73 -15.87 -1.94 -2.30
CA GLN A 73 -15.40 -1.34 -1.04
C GLN A 73 -13.88 -1.30 -1.01
N TYR A 74 -13.23 -2.42 -1.32
CA TYR A 74 -11.78 -2.53 -1.28
C TYR A 74 -11.10 -1.55 -2.25
N ARG A 75 -11.58 -1.45 -3.50
CA ARG A 75 -11.09 -0.44 -4.46
C ARG A 75 -11.21 1.00 -3.96
N LYS A 76 -12.23 1.33 -3.15
CA LYS A 76 -12.34 2.68 -2.55
C LYS A 76 -11.26 2.92 -1.50
N HIS A 77 -10.94 1.89 -0.71
CA HIS A 77 -9.83 1.96 0.25
C HIS A 77 -8.50 2.13 -0.47
N LEU A 78 -8.23 1.36 -1.53
CA LEU A 78 -7.02 1.48 -2.35
C LEU A 78 -6.90 2.86 -2.99
N LYS A 79 -7.96 3.41 -3.59
CA LYS A 79 -7.95 4.77 -4.16
C LYS A 79 -7.57 5.84 -3.15
N LYS A 80 -8.03 5.70 -1.90
CA LYS A 80 -7.68 6.62 -0.81
C LYS A 80 -6.21 6.47 -0.45
N LEU A 81 -5.72 5.25 -0.28
CA LEU A 81 -4.32 4.98 0.03
C LEU A 81 -3.41 5.50 -1.09
N LYS A 82 -3.77 5.25 -2.36
CA LYS A 82 -3.09 5.76 -3.54
C LYS A 82 -2.93 7.28 -3.54
N LEU A 83 -3.98 8.01 -3.15
CA LEU A 83 -3.93 9.45 -3.00
C LEU A 83 -2.94 9.88 -1.91
N GLN A 84 -2.93 9.18 -0.77
CA GLN A 84 -1.98 9.45 0.31
C GLN A 84 -0.54 9.21 -0.14
N VAL A 85 -0.26 8.12 -0.86
CA VAL A 85 1.08 7.86 -1.42
C VAL A 85 1.51 9.01 -2.34
N LYS A 86 0.60 9.48 -3.20
CA LYS A 86 0.87 10.62 -4.09
C LYS A 86 1.18 11.91 -3.31
N GLU A 87 0.44 12.19 -2.24
CA GLU A 87 0.69 13.35 -1.38
C GLU A 87 2.08 13.29 -0.74
N VAL A 88 2.54 12.11 -0.33
CA VAL A 88 3.90 11.92 0.21
C VAL A 88 4.96 12.17 -0.86
N ILE A 89 4.79 11.58 -2.06
CA ILE A 89 5.71 11.81 -3.19
C ILE A 89 5.80 13.30 -3.55
N ASP A 90 4.66 13.99 -3.61
CA ASP A 90 4.61 15.42 -3.98
C ASP A 90 5.21 16.31 -2.88
N ALA A 91 5.20 15.88 -1.61
CA ALA A 91 5.79 16.61 -0.49
C ALA A 91 7.33 16.51 -0.41
N GLN A 92 7.93 15.53 -1.09
CA GLN A 92 9.39 15.32 -1.13
C GLN A 92 10.09 16.09 -2.26
N ARG A 93 9.33 16.74 -3.15
CA ARG A 93 9.84 17.52 -4.30
C ARG A 93 10.07 18.98 -3.95
#